data_AF-A0A815RN62-F1
#
_entry.id   AF-A0A815RN62-F1
#
_cell.length_a   1.000
_cell.length_b   1.000
_cell.length_c   1.000
_cell.angle_alpha   90.00
_cell.angle_beta   90.00
_cell.angle_gamma   90.00
#
_symmetry.space_group_name_H-M   'P 1'
#
loop_
_entity.id
_entity.type
_entity.pdbx_description
1 polymer ?
#
loop_
_entity_poly.entity_id
_entity_poly.type
_entity_poly.pdbx_seq_one_letter_code
_entity_poly.pdbx_strand_id
1 'polypeptide(L)'
;MTKRPFNTENKENEPESNSIPTKKAKTIDSHNEPELNSILKKTAKINDSQNEPEQEFTTDDEDRESYNESDFSQGDNESEDSEIIRPLPISSLIERHDGAIHPDNKQYYIYTNTDLMMISHTARFWSRKYLKIFPHVDPDTYDMYIHNDFICYGELEIIENCLVDIAKGTYMKHKDQMNMTNYITTFRRVEALTVVLQRSENFTGIDDGQRFHAIIRVIGACYVTILVNLLPKSMFDNTPITDDHMRKLIKFSQQIPNFKQVIKQALILGHMLLSIGSIVSAYTTVLQTVYCKWSLIMDQITIDLNKKHDEEDEEIWQALKYASGISKHAFKESFNFLKELDLYTKAYPGLGGHSHDISKWSKTRRSAFLSDSMDDEPVGSFWSRL
;
A
#
# COMPACT_ATOMS: atom_id res chain seq x y z
N MET A 1 9.94 -31.92 -91.33
CA MET A 1 8.98 -32.89 -90.77
C MET A 1 8.51 -32.37 -89.41
N THR A 2 7.56 -31.43 -89.34
CA THR A 2 6.09 -31.60 -89.23
C THR A 2 5.58 -32.52 -88.11
N LYS A 3 4.96 -31.89 -87.09
CA LYS A 3 3.70 -32.18 -86.35
C LYS A 3 3.92 -31.92 -84.84
N ARG A 4 3.43 -30.81 -84.28
CA ARG A 4 2.06 -30.44 -83.84
C ARG A 4 1.61 -31.10 -82.51
N PRO A 5 0.75 -30.39 -81.75
CA PRO A 5 0.74 -30.35 -80.28
C PRO A 5 -0.41 -31.16 -79.67
N PHE A 6 -0.45 -31.23 -78.33
CA PHE A 6 -1.71 -31.49 -77.61
C PHE A 6 -1.86 -30.58 -76.40
N ASN A 7 -2.96 -29.85 -76.45
CA ASN A 7 -3.63 -29.12 -75.40
C ASN A 7 -4.55 -30.13 -74.68
N THR A 8 -4.73 -30.04 -73.37
CA THR A 8 -6.00 -30.44 -72.75
C THR A 8 -6.18 -29.71 -71.42
N GLU A 9 -7.33 -29.04 -71.37
CA GLU A 9 -7.91 -28.30 -70.27
C GLU A 9 -8.03 -29.15 -69.01
N ASN A 10 -7.88 -28.52 -67.85
CA ASN A 10 -8.61 -28.98 -66.68
C ASN A 10 -9.11 -27.79 -65.85
N LYS A 11 -10.37 -27.95 -65.47
CA LYS A 11 -11.32 -26.98 -64.98
C LYS A 11 -10.95 -26.42 -63.60
N GLU A 12 -11.25 -25.16 -63.46
CA GLU A 12 -11.45 -24.43 -62.21
C GLU A 12 -12.44 -25.17 -61.30
N ASN A 13 -12.08 -25.28 -60.02
CA ASN A 13 -13.03 -25.44 -58.93
C ASN A 13 -12.55 -24.51 -57.80
N GLU A 14 -13.30 -23.43 -57.60
CA GLU A 14 -13.22 -22.54 -56.45
C GLU A 14 -13.55 -23.32 -55.16
N PRO A 15 -12.86 -23.09 -54.03
CA PRO A 15 -13.41 -23.39 -52.73
C PRO A 15 -14.15 -22.16 -52.17
N GLU A 16 -15.43 -22.38 -51.94
CA GLU A 16 -16.40 -21.49 -51.33
C GLU A 16 -15.90 -20.85 -50.02
N SER A 17 -16.13 -19.54 -49.93
CA SER A 17 -15.93 -18.72 -48.75
C SER A 17 -16.96 -19.06 -47.66
N ASN A 18 -16.53 -19.77 -46.62
CA ASN A 18 -17.31 -19.87 -45.38
C ASN A 18 -17.12 -18.61 -44.53
N SER A 19 -18.08 -17.68 -44.67
CA SER A 19 -18.23 -16.50 -43.83
C SER A 19 -18.64 -16.90 -42.41
N ILE A 20 -17.75 -16.69 -41.44
CA ILE A 20 -18.05 -16.78 -40.01
C ILE A 20 -18.86 -15.54 -39.61
N PRO A 21 -20.01 -15.68 -38.92
CA PRO A 21 -20.78 -14.53 -38.46
C PRO A 21 -20.06 -13.84 -37.30
N THR A 22 -19.65 -12.59 -37.54
CA THR A 22 -19.17 -11.67 -36.51
C THR A 22 -20.30 -11.34 -35.53
N LYS A 23 -20.30 -12.01 -34.37
CA LYS A 23 -21.06 -11.55 -33.21
C LYS A 23 -20.52 -10.19 -32.79
N LYS A 24 -21.36 -9.16 -32.97
CA LYS A 24 -21.16 -7.81 -32.42
C LYS A 24 -20.76 -7.91 -30.95
N ALA A 25 -19.59 -7.38 -30.62
CA ALA A 25 -19.18 -7.14 -29.25
C ALA A 25 -20.24 -6.25 -28.58
N LYS A 26 -20.88 -6.80 -27.55
CA LYS A 26 -21.78 -6.07 -26.68
C LYS A 26 -20.93 -5.04 -25.93
N THR A 27 -21.21 -3.77 -26.16
CA THR A 27 -20.73 -2.66 -25.34
C THR A 27 -21.04 -3.00 -23.88
N ILE A 28 -20.00 -3.07 -23.05
CA ILE A 28 -20.14 -3.26 -21.61
C ILE A 28 -20.57 -1.90 -21.06
N ASP A 29 -21.85 -1.82 -20.68
CA ASP A 29 -22.43 -0.65 -20.02
C ASP A 29 -21.71 -0.37 -18.68
N SER A 30 -21.31 0.88 -18.50
CA SER A 30 -20.63 1.44 -17.34
C SER A 30 -21.55 1.68 -16.13
N HIS A 31 -22.39 0.70 -15.77
CA HIS A 31 -23.47 0.87 -14.79
C HIS A 31 -23.25 0.19 -13.42
N ASN A 32 -22.02 0.14 -12.90
CA ASN A 32 -21.74 -0.39 -11.56
C ASN A 32 -21.16 0.62 -10.53
N GLU A 33 -21.15 1.92 -10.82
CA GLU A 33 -20.76 2.95 -9.84
C GLU A 33 -21.72 3.20 -8.64
N PRO A 34 -23.04 2.91 -8.67
CA PRO A 34 -23.90 3.28 -7.54
C PRO A 34 -23.72 2.39 -6.29
N GLU A 35 -23.26 1.14 -6.44
CA GLU A 35 -23.10 0.22 -5.29
C GLU A 35 -21.90 0.57 -4.41
N LEU A 36 -20.75 0.90 -5.02
CA LEU A 36 -19.55 1.37 -4.31
C LEU A 36 -19.82 2.64 -3.48
N ASN A 37 -20.62 3.56 -4.02
CA ASN A 37 -21.02 4.77 -3.31
C ASN A 37 -21.92 4.50 -2.09
N SER A 38 -22.69 3.39 -2.07
CA SER A 38 -23.55 3.06 -0.94
C SER A 38 -22.77 2.44 0.23
N ILE A 39 -21.72 1.69 -0.08
CA ILE A 39 -20.85 1.02 0.89
C ILE A 39 -19.93 2.04 1.57
N LEU A 40 -19.36 2.98 0.82
CA LEU A 40 -18.52 4.06 1.35
C LEU A 40 -19.29 5.04 2.26
N LYS A 41 -20.60 5.24 2.01
CA LYS A 41 -21.47 6.02 2.92
C LYS A 41 -21.84 5.28 4.20
N LYS A 42 -21.85 3.94 4.19
CA LYS A 42 -22.09 3.12 5.39
C LYS A 42 -20.87 3.08 6.31
N THR A 43 -19.66 3.05 5.77
CA THR A 43 -18.43 3.10 6.58
C THR A 43 -18.11 4.51 7.10
N ALA A 44 -18.46 5.57 6.37
CA ALA A 44 -18.33 6.95 6.86
C ALA A 44 -19.29 7.26 8.04
N LYS A 45 -20.51 6.73 8.03
CA LYS A 45 -21.50 6.93 9.10
C LYS A 45 -21.12 6.32 10.46
N ILE A 46 -20.11 5.46 10.52
CA ILE A 46 -19.68 4.83 11.79
C ILE A 46 -18.73 5.76 12.57
N ASN A 47 -18.11 6.76 11.93
CA ASN A 47 -17.07 7.60 12.57
C ASN A 47 -17.36 9.12 12.59
N ASP A 48 -18.46 9.61 12.01
CA ASP A 48 -18.76 11.05 11.96
C ASP A 48 -19.67 11.49 13.12
N SER A 49 -19.07 11.65 14.30
CA SER A 49 -19.57 12.57 15.32
C SER A 49 -18.44 13.48 15.78
N GLN A 50 -18.09 14.48 14.94
CA GLN A 50 -17.59 15.80 15.32
C GLN A 50 -17.19 16.57 14.05
N ASN A 51 -17.97 17.58 13.70
CA ASN A 51 -17.66 18.55 12.63
C ASN A 51 -16.93 19.74 13.26
N GLU A 52 -15.75 20.07 12.74
CA GLU A 52 -15.14 21.40 12.88
C GLU A 52 -14.95 22.05 11.50
N PRO A 53 -15.03 23.40 11.41
CA PRO A 53 -15.07 24.12 10.14
C PRO A 53 -13.68 24.33 9.53
N GLU A 54 -13.69 24.46 8.20
CA GLU A 54 -12.55 24.64 7.31
C GLU A 54 -11.79 25.97 7.57
N GLN A 55 -10.45 25.90 7.65
CA GLN A 55 -9.56 27.07 7.55
C GLN A 55 -8.74 27.03 6.26
N GLU A 56 -8.75 28.14 5.53
CA GLU A 56 -7.91 28.43 4.37
C GLU A 56 -6.43 28.56 4.78
N PHE A 57 -5.55 27.82 4.09
CA PHE A 57 -4.10 27.95 4.25
C PHE A 57 -3.57 29.13 3.43
N THR A 58 -3.25 30.23 4.10
CA THR A 58 -2.29 31.21 3.59
C THR A 58 -0.91 30.87 4.15
N THR A 59 0.07 30.66 3.27
CA THR A 59 1.48 30.53 3.66
C THR A 59 2.06 31.90 3.88
N ASP A 60 2.44 32.23 5.12
CA ASP A 60 3.64 33.03 5.40
C ASP A 60 4.01 32.94 6.90
N ASP A 61 5.32 32.83 7.09
CA ASP A 61 6.14 33.08 8.28
C ASP A 61 6.23 32.10 9.46
N GLU A 62 7.48 32.09 9.93
CA GLU A 62 8.16 31.26 10.90
C GLU A 62 7.46 31.23 12.26
N ASP A 63 7.00 30.05 12.69
CA ASP A 63 6.71 29.84 14.11
C ASP A 63 7.12 28.45 14.61
N ARG A 64 7.75 28.51 15.76
CA ARG A 64 8.38 27.42 16.50
C ARG A 64 7.28 26.64 17.20
N GLU A 65 6.77 25.57 16.57
CA GLU A 65 5.78 24.69 17.18
C GLU A 65 6.36 24.00 18.44
N SER A 66 6.11 24.58 19.62
CA SER A 66 6.12 23.83 20.87
C SER A 66 4.87 22.97 20.89
N TYR A 67 5.03 21.68 20.61
CA TYR A 67 3.96 20.70 20.78
C TYR A 67 3.54 20.66 22.25
N ASN A 68 2.34 21.15 22.57
CA ASN A 68 1.71 20.92 23.86
C ASN A 68 1.20 19.48 23.88
N GLU A 69 1.79 18.69 24.77
CA GLU A 69 1.51 17.26 25.01
C GLU A 69 0.17 17.01 25.75
N SER A 70 -0.73 18.01 25.77
CA SER A 70 -1.87 18.07 26.72
C SER A 70 -3.25 17.75 26.13
N ASP A 71 -3.37 17.33 24.87
CA ASP A 71 -4.68 17.19 24.20
C ASP A 71 -5.29 15.77 24.24
N PHE A 72 -4.81 14.89 25.14
CA PHE A 72 -5.30 13.51 25.29
C PHE A 72 -6.01 13.21 26.62
N SER A 73 -6.35 14.23 27.42
CA SER A 73 -7.12 14.03 28.65
C SER A 73 -8.33 14.96 28.71
N GLN A 74 -9.45 14.54 28.13
CA GLN A 74 -10.75 14.95 28.61
C GLN A 74 -11.78 13.84 28.33
N GLY A 75 -11.92 12.99 29.33
CA GLY A 75 -12.96 12.00 29.47
C GLY A 75 -13.18 11.83 30.97
N ASP A 76 -14.14 12.57 31.49
CA ASP A 76 -14.45 12.75 32.91
C ASP A 76 -14.79 11.42 33.61
N ASN A 77 -14.02 11.08 34.63
CA ASN A 77 -14.51 10.95 36.02
C ASN A 77 -13.37 10.51 36.95
N GLU A 78 -13.12 11.37 37.92
CA GLU A 78 -12.17 11.20 39.02
C GLU A 78 -12.62 10.07 39.95
N SER A 79 -11.74 9.09 40.13
CA SER A 79 -11.58 8.40 41.41
C SER A 79 -10.10 8.34 41.70
N GLU A 80 -9.69 9.14 42.69
CA GLU A 80 -8.35 9.13 43.30
C GLU A 80 -8.02 7.73 43.85
N ASP A 81 -6.73 7.39 43.85
CA ASP A 81 -6.13 6.19 44.46
C ASP A 81 -6.24 4.84 43.76
N SER A 82 -5.82 4.79 42.49
CA SER A 82 -5.15 3.59 41.97
C SER A 82 -4.00 4.00 41.09
N GLU A 83 -2.80 3.47 41.34
CA GLU A 83 -1.66 3.57 40.43
C GLU A 83 -2.15 3.28 39.00
N ILE A 84 -2.27 4.35 38.22
CA ILE A 84 -2.53 4.23 36.79
C ILE A 84 -1.34 3.44 36.28
N ILE A 85 -1.58 2.22 35.80
CA ILE A 85 -0.61 1.42 35.06
C ILE A 85 -0.15 2.30 33.91
N ARG A 86 0.94 3.04 34.14
CA ARG A 86 1.54 3.87 33.11
C ARG A 86 2.21 2.87 32.20
N PRO A 87 1.92 2.89 30.89
CA PRO A 87 2.70 2.07 29.96
C PRO A 87 4.18 2.35 30.25
N LEU A 88 5.01 1.30 30.22
CA LEU A 88 6.46 1.46 30.26
C LEU A 88 6.84 2.60 29.32
N PRO A 89 7.74 3.53 29.69
CA PRO A 89 7.92 4.79 28.98
C PRO A 89 8.24 4.56 27.48
N ILE A 90 7.19 4.61 26.66
CA ILE A 90 7.18 4.44 25.20
C ILE A 90 8.14 5.40 24.49
N SER A 91 8.56 6.45 25.20
CA SER A 91 9.49 7.49 24.76
C SER A 91 10.83 6.97 24.19
N SER A 92 11.21 5.71 24.45
CA SER A 92 12.41 5.10 23.87
C SER A 92 12.19 4.44 22.50
N LEU A 93 10.96 4.02 22.16
CA LEU A 93 10.70 3.30 20.89
C LEU A 93 10.53 4.23 19.68
N ILE A 94 10.03 5.45 19.90
CA ILE A 94 9.95 6.50 18.87
C ILE A 94 11.00 7.54 19.24
N GLU A 95 12.26 7.25 18.90
CA GLU A 95 13.39 8.12 19.21
C GLU A 95 13.07 9.57 18.81
N ARG A 96 13.36 10.51 19.71
CA ARG A 96 13.21 11.96 19.46
C ARG A 96 14.01 12.45 18.24
N HIS A 97 14.87 11.61 17.67
CA HIS A 97 15.73 11.86 16.53
C HIS A 97 15.22 11.32 15.19
N ASP A 98 14.00 10.74 15.12
CA ASP A 98 13.41 10.31 13.85
C ASP A 98 13.15 11.52 12.93
N GLY A 99 14.08 11.70 11.98
CA GLY A 99 13.98 12.68 10.91
C GLY A 99 14.75 13.96 11.20
N ALA A 100 16.08 13.95 11.02
CA ALA A 100 16.78 15.21 10.76
C ALA A 100 16.23 15.81 9.44
N ILE A 101 16.00 17.11 9.39
CA ILE A 101 15.59 17.77 8.13
C ILE A 101 16.70 17.51 7.11
N HIS A 102 16.34 17.05 5.91
CA HIS A 102 17.31 16.79 4.86
C HIS A 102 18.06 18.10 4.52
N PRO A 103 19.41 18.08 4.46
CA PRO A 103 20.22 19.31 4.37
C PRO A 103 19.86 20.16 3.16
N ASP A 104 19.60 19.52 2.02
CA ASP A 104 19.33 20.23 0.75
C ASP A 104 17.84 20.30 0.38
N ASN A 105 16.94 19.62 1.10
CA ASN A 105 15.53 19.53 0.74
C ASN A 105 14.63 19.49 1.97
N LYS A 106 14.22 20.68 2.43
CA LYS A 106 13.42 20.85 3.65
C LYS A 106 12.06 20.14 3.65
N GLN A 107 11.58 19.67 2.49
CA GLN A 107 10.35 18.88 2.41
C GLN A 107 10.55 17.41 2.83
N TYR A 108 11.79 16.98 3.06
CA TYR A 108 12.16 15.62 3.39
C TYR A 108 12.92 15.53 4.72
N TYR A 109 12.79 14.38 5.35
CA TYR A 109 13.43 14.00 6.59
C TYR A 109 14.31 12.78 6.35
N ILE A 110 15.42 12.69 7.07
CA ILE A 110 16.33 11.56 7.03
C ILE A 110 16.05 10.66 8.22
N TYR A 111 15.58 9.46 7.95
CA TYR A 111 15.38 8.43 8.97
C TYR A 111 16.64 7.55 8.98
N THR A 112 17.31 7.48 10.12
CA THR A 112 18.52 6.68 10.30
C THR A 112 18.21 5.22 10.60
N ASN A 113 17.01 4.97 11.13
CA ASN A 113 16.59 3.65 11.63
C ASN A 113 15.68 2.91 10.65
N THR A 114 15.64 3.32 9.39
CA THR A 114 14.87 2.64 8.33
C THR A 114 15.68 2.62 7.04
N ASP A 115 15.54 1.55 6.25
CA ASP A 115 16.15 1.48 4.92
C ASP A 115 15.63 2.56 3.95
N LEU A 116 14.46 3.15 4.26
CA LEU A 116 13.97 4.37 3.66
C LEU A 116 14.73 5.58 4.23
N MET A 117 15.82 5.97 3.56
CA MET A 117 16.67 7.07 4.02
C MET A 117 16.05 8.46 3.89
N MET A 118 15.05 8.64 3.00
CA MET A 118 14.41 9.93 2.79
C MET A 118 12.90 9.77 2.86
N ILE A 119 12.26 10.55 3.73
CA ILE A 119 10.83 10.51 3.97
C ILE A 119 10.21 11.90 3.80
N SER A 120 9.18 12.03 2.97
CA SER A 120 8.48 13.29 2.75
C SER A 120 7.78 13.76 4.03
N HIS A 121 7.62 15.07 4.19
CA HIS A 121 6.92 15.64 5.35
C HIS A 121 5.52 15.04 5.54
N THR A 122 4.77 14.89 4.44
CA THR A 122 3.45 14.25 4.46
C THR A 122 3.56 12.81 4.94
N ALA A 123 4.50 12.02 4.42
CA ALA A 123 4.67 10.64 4.84
C ALA A 123 5.05 10.52 6.31
N ARG A 124 5.95 11.38 6.81
CA ARG A 124 6.32 11.45 8.23
C ARG A 124 5.12 11.73 9.13
N PHE A 125 4.29 12.70 8.76
CA PHE A 125 3.08 13.02 9.54
C PHE A 125 2.17 11.78 9.65
N TRP A 126 1.87 11.14 8.51
CA TRP A 126 0.98 9.99 8.47
C TRP A 126 1.58 8.75 9.13
N SER A 127 2.87 8.45 8.91
CA SER A 127 3.51 7.30 9.53
C SER A 127 3.57 7.46 11.05
N ARG A 128 3.91 8.65 11.57
CA ARG A 128 3.92 8.92 13.02
C ARG A 128 2.54 8.79 13.65
N LYS A 129 1.47 9.17 12.95
CA LYS A 129 0.08 8.94 13.42
C LYS A 129 -0.13 7.47 13.79
N TYR A 130 0.34 6.54 12.94
CA TYR A 130 0.16 5.11 13.12
C TYR A 130 1.21 4.47 14.03
N LEU A 131 2.48 4.85 13.89
CA LEU A 131 3.58 4.32 14.69
C LEU A 131 3.41 4.57 16.20
N LYS A 132 2.74 5.67 16.58
CA LYS A 132 2.37 5.94 17.98
C LYS A 132 1.43 4.90 18.58
N ILE A 133 0.71 4.13 17.76
CA ILE A 133 -0.26 3.13 18.21
C ILE A 133 0.40 1.77 18.45
N PHE A 134 1.53 1.47 17.81
CA PHE A 134 2.20 0.15 17.92
C PHE A 134 2.48 -0.29 19.36
N PRO A 135 3.04 0.56 20.24
CA PRO A 135 3.26 0.17 21.64
C PRO A 135 1.95 -0.08 22.40
N HIS A 136 0.83 0.43 21.89
CA HIS A 136 -0.49 0.28 22.51
C HIS A 136 -1.22 -1.00 22.08
N VAL A 137 -0.69 -1.74 21.11
CA VAL A 137 -1.24 -3.05 20.71
C VAL A 137 -0.45 -4.22 21.29
N ASP A 138 0.65 -3.93 21.99
CA ASP A 138 1.48 -4.92 22.68
C ASP A 138 1.00 -5.13 24.13
N PRO A 139 0.48 -6.32 24.48
CA PRO A 139 0.06 -6.64 25.85
C PRO A 139 1.19 -6.50 26.88
N ASP A 140 2.43 -6.79 26.49
CA ASP A 140 3.58 -6.76 27.40
C ASP A 140 3.89 -5.33 27.87
N THR A 141 3.58 -4.33 27.05
CA THR A 141 3.69 -2.91 27.42
C THR A 141 2.78 -2.52 28.61
N TYR A 142 1.75 -3.33 28.88
CA TYR A 142 0.78 -3.14 29.96
C TYR A 142 0.82 -4.23 31.04
N ASP A 143 1.80 -5.14 31.00
CA ASP A 143 1.87 -6.31 31.89
C ASP A 143 0.57 -7.15 31.85
N MET A 144 0.08 -7.38 30.62
CA MET A 144 -1.14 -8.14 30.37
C MET A 144 -0.82 -9.47 29.68
N TYR A 145 -1.46 -10.54 30.12
CA TYR A 145 -1.39 -11.83 29.47
C TYR A 145 -2.56 -11.99 28.48
N ILE A 146 -2.30 -11.73 27.20
CA ILE A 146 -3.23 -11.98 26.09
C ILE A 146 -2.56 -12.95 25.11
N HIS A 147 -3.35 -13.73 24.38
CA HIS A 147 -2.85 -14.69 23.40
C HIS A 147 -1.93 -14.05 22.33
N ASN A 148 -0.98 -14.84 21.82
CA ASN A 148 0.17 -14.38 21.02
C ASN A 148 -0.20 -13.67 19.71
N ASP A 149 -1.38 -13.92 19.14
CA ASP A 149 -1.85 -13.31 17.90
C ASP A 149 -2.48 -11.92 18.12
N PHE A 150 -2.71 -11.50 19.38
CA PHE A 150 -3.31 -10.20 19.70
C PHE A 150 -2.53 -9.03 19.11
N ILE A 151 -1.21 -9.02 19.31
CA ILE A 151 -0.33 -7.98 18.75
C ILE A 151 -0.37 -7.99 17.22
N CYS A 152 -0.46 -9.17 16.61
CA CYS A 152 -0.53 -9.35 15.16
C CYS A 152 -1.83 -8.74 14.59
N TYR A 153 -2.97 -8.96 15.25
CA TYR A 153 -4.24 -8.34 14.88
C TYR A 153 -4.27 -6.82 15.17
N GLY A 154 -3.56 -6.37 16.20
CA GLY A 154 -3.39 -4.95 16.44
C GLY A 154 -2.57 -4.24 15.36
N GLU A 155 -1.46 -4.82 14.91
CA GLU A 155 -0.70 -4.31 13.77
C GLU A 155 -1.53 -4.34 12.48
N LEU A 156 -2.32 -5.40 12.26
CA LEU A 156 -3.30 -5.45 11.17
C LEU A 156 -4.29 -4.29 11.21
N GLU A 157 -4.88 -4.00 12.37
CA GLU A 157 -5.84 -2.91 12.55
C GLU A 157 -5.21 -1.55 12.22
N ILE A 158 -3.95 -1.34 12.60
CA ILE A 158 -3.18 -0.14 12.25
C ILE A 158 -2.97 -0.02 10.73
N ILE A 159 -2.62 -1.13 10.07
CA ILE A 159 -2.45 -1.18 8.60
C ILE A 159 -3.79 -0.93 7.89
N GLU A 160 -4.87 -1.53 8.35
CA GLU A 160 -6.23 -1.32 7.84
C GLU A 160 -6.65 0.16 7.95
N ASN A 161 -6.40 0.80 9.11
CA ASN A 161 -6.62 2.24 9.30
C ASN A 161 -5.83 3.08 8.28
N CYS A 162 -4.58 2.72 8.00
CA CYS A 162 -3.77 3.38 6.99
C CYS A 162 -4.39 3.28 5.59
N LEU A 163 -4.84 2.09 5.20
CA LEU A 163 -5.50 1.85 3.91
C LEU A 163 -6.83 2.59 3.78
N VAL A 164 -7.62 2.67 4.85
CA VAL A 164 -8.86 3.47 4.88
C VAL A 164 -8.56 4.94 4.63
N ASP A 165 -7.54 5.50 5.29
CA ASP A 165 -7.18 6.90 5.12
C ASP A 165 -6.58 7.19 3.73
N ILE A 166 -5.89 6.22 3.12
CA ILE A 166 -5.50 6.29 1.70
C ILE A 166 -6.75 6.29 0.82
N ALA A 167 -7.69 5.36 1.01
CA ALA A 167 -8.92 5.26 0.23
C ALA A 167 -9.74 6.56 0.28
N LYS A 168 -9.89 7.15 1.48
CA LYS A 168 -10.53 8.45 1.68
C LYS A 168 -9.79 9.59 0.97
N GLY A 169 -8.47 9.61 1.08
CA GLY A 169 -7.63 10.66 0.49
C GLY A 169 -7.59 10.64 -1.04
N THR A 170 -7.53 9.45 -1.62
CA THR A 170 -7.44 9.27 -3.06
C THR A 170 -8.84 9.33 -3.68
N TYR A 171 -9.80 8.52 -3.26
CA TYR A 171 -10.99 8.30 -4.10
C TYR A 171 -12.24 9.08 -3.69
N MET A 172 -12.33 9.51 -2.42
CA MET A 172 -13.56 10.16 -1.95
C MET A 172 -13.58 11.67 -2.18
N LYS A 173 -12.43 12.35 -2.17
CA LYS A 173 -12.36 13.81 -2.25
C LYS A 173 -12.40 14.39 -3.66
N HIS A 174 -12.12 13.61 -4.70
CA HIS A 174 -11.89 14.15 -6.06
C HIS A 174 -12.62 13.36 -7.14
N LYS A 175 -13.96 13.30 -7.04
CA LYS A 175 -14.80 12.62 -8.03
C LYS A 175 -14.67 13.19 -9.45
N ASP A 176 -14.36 14.47 -9.59
CA ASP A 176 -14.54 15.17 -10.87
C ASP A 176 -13.26 15.46 -11.67
N GLN A 177 -12.06 15.34 -11.09
CA GLN A 177 -10.79 15.29 -11.82
C GLN A 177 -9.61 15.10 -10.87
N MET A 178 -9.00 13.92 -10.94
CA MET A 178 -7.70 13.65 -10.31
C MET A 178 -6.60 14.38 -11.10
N ASN A 179 -6.04 15.45 -10.53
CA ASN A 179 -4.84 16.08 -11.07
C ASN A 179 -3.56 15.37 -10.55
N MET A 180 -2.42 15.64 -11.19
CA MET A 180 -1.13 15.03 -10.82
C MET A 180 -0.77 15.28 -9.34
N THR A 181 -1.11 16.46 -8.80
CA THR A 181 -0.85 16.83 -7.40
C THR A 181 -1.54 15.90 -6.41
N ASN A 182 -2.76 15.46 -6.71
CA ASN A 182 -3.51 14.52 -5.87
C ASN A 182 -2.87 13.14 -5.86
N TYR A 183 -2.36 12.66 -7.00
CA TYR A 183 -1.63 11.39 -7.07
C TYR A 183 -0.28 11.46 -6.36
N ILE A 184 0.43 12.60 -6.42
CA ILE A 184 1.67 12.81 -5.66
C ILE A 184 1.37 12.79 -4.15
N THR A 185 0.34 13.50 -3.70
CA THR A 185 -0.09 13.50 -2.29
C THR A 185 -0.49 12.10 -1.84
N THR A 186 -1.20 11.36 -2.70
CA THR A 186 -1.57 9.96 -2.46
C THR A 186 -0.33 9.07 -2.36
N PHE A 187 0.65 9.24 -3.26
CA PHE A 187 1.91 8.49 -3.21
C PHE A 187 2.64 8.71 -1.89
N ARG A 188 2.67 9.95 -1.37
CA ARG A 188 3.25 10.26 -0.06
C ARG A 188 2.51 9.56 1.11
N ARG A 189 1.24 9.20 0.95
CA ARG A 189 0.53 8.35 1.94
C ARG A 189 0.90 6.87 1.80
N VAL A 190 1.16 6.40 0.58
CA VAL A 190 1.70 5.04 0.36
C VAL A 190 3.12 4.91 0.89
N GLU A 191 3.92 5.97 0.77
CA GLU A 191 5.22 6.06 1.43
C GLU A 191 5.07 5.90 2.95
N ALA A 192 4.08 6.57 3.57
CA ALA A 192 3.79 6.36 4.99
C ALA A 192 3.39 4.91 5.31
N LEU A 193 2.54 4.29 4.48
CA LEU A 193 2.19 2.87 4.60
C LEU A 193 3.42 1.97 4.51
N THR A 194 4.37 2.29 3.62
CA THR A 194 5.63 1.54 3.50
C THR A 194 6.41 1.55 4.81
N VAL A 195 6.51 2.72 5.44
CA VAL A 195 7.19 2.90 6.74
C VAL A 195 6.48 2.12 7.84
N VAL A 196 5.14 2.16 7.88
CA VAL A 196 4.33 1.41 8.84
C VAL A 196 4.58 -0.09 8.68
N LEU A 197 4.54 -0.61 7.45
CA LEU A 197 4.78 -2.02 7.17
C LEU A 197 6.19 -2.47 7.56
N GLN A 198 7.21 -1.63 7.37
CA GLN A 198 8.58 -1.92 7.80
C GLN A 198 8.74 -2.04 9.33
N ARG A 199 7.84 -1.40 10.09
CA ARG A 199 7.83 -1.46 11.56
C ARG A 199 6.82 -2.46 12.12
N SER A 200 6.10 -3.16 11.23
CA SER A 200 5.12 -4.19 11.60
C SER A 200 5.79 -5.56 11.68
N GLU A 201 6.57 -5.76 12.73
CA GLU A 201 7.39 -6.97 12.90
C GLU A 201 6.53 -8.21 13.19
N ASN A 202 5.42 -8.04 13.91
CA ASN A 202 4.56 -9.15 14.34
C ASN A 202 3.45 -9.46 13.33
N PHE A 203 3.17 -8.56 12.40
CA PHE A 203 2.08 -8.67 11.42
C PHE A 203 2.06 -9.98 10.62
N THR A 204 3.22 -10.63 10.42
CA THR A 204 3.29 -11.93 9.74
C THR A 204 2.87 -13.12 10.59
N GLY A 205 2.70 -12.94 11.91
CA GLY A 205 2.29 -13.95 12.88
C GLY A 205 0.77 -14.09 13.04
N ILE A 206 -0.04 -13.56 12.12
CA ILE A 206 -1.50 -13.72 12.15
C ILE A 206 -1.88 -15.18 11.87
N ASP A 207 -2.63 -15.78 12.78
CA ASP A 207 -3.10 -17.18 12.64
C ASP A 207 -4.15 -17.36 11.53
N ASP A 208 -4.93 -16.32 11.21
CA ASP A 208 -5.82 -16.30 10.04
C ASP A 208 -5.05 -15.99 8.75
N GLY A 209 -4.44 -17.03 8.18
CA GLY A 209 -3.72 -16.94 6.91
C GLY A 209 -4.58 -16.46 5.74
N GLN A 210 -5.91 -16.69 5.75
CA GLN A 210 -6.79 -16.21 4.67
C GLN A 210 -6.98 -14.70 4.76
N ARG A 211 -7.17 -14.16 5.96
CA ARG A 211 -7.25 -12.71 6.20
C ARG A 211 -5.93 -12.03 5.88
N PHE A 212 -4.82 -12.62 6.33
CA PHE A 212 -3.47 -12.14 5.99
C PHE A 212 -3.27 -12.05 4.47
N HIS A 213 -3.54 -13.12 3.71
CA HIS A 213 -3.42 -13.07 2.25
C HIS A 213 -4.35 -12.04 1.61
N ALA A 214 -5.57 -11.87 2.13
CA ALA A 214 -6.52 -10.91 1.60
C ALA A 214 -6.05 -9.45 1.82
N ILE A 215 -5.56 -9.09 3.02
CA ILE A 215 -5.05 -7.74 3.28
C ILE A 215 -3.78 -7.45 2.48
N ILE A 216 -2.90 -8.45 2.33
CA ILE A 216 -1.67 -8.32 1.55
C ILE A 216 -1.97 -8.05 0.06
N ARG A 217 -3.03 -8.67 -0.49
CA ARG A 217 -3.54 -8.32 -1.84
C ARG A 217 -4.05 -6.89 -1.92
N VAL A 218 -4.76 -6.41 -0.90
CA VAL A 218 -5.23 -5.01 -0.84
C VAL A 218 -4.05 -4.04 -0.85
N ILE A 219 -3.00 -4.33 -0.07
CA ILE A 219 -1.75 -3.54 -0.05
C ILE A 219 -1.10 -3.54 -1.43
N GLY A 220 -0.91 -4.70 -2.06
CA GLY A 220 -0.36 -4.82 -3.42
C GLY A 220 -1.18 -4.02 -4.44
N ALA A 221 -2.51 -4.12 -4.38
CA ALA A 221 -3.41 -3.36 -5.24
C ALA A 221 -3.31 -1.85 -5.00
N CYS A 222 -3.13 -1.41 -3.76
CA CYS A 222 -2.90 -0.01 -3.41
C CYS A 222 -1.67 0.55 -4.13
N TYR A 223 -0.50 -0.10 -3.99
CA TYR A 223 0.72 0.31 -4.68
C TYR A 223 0.53 0.36 -6.20
N VAL A 224 0.03 -0.72 -6.81
CA VAL A 224 -0.10 -0.80 -8.26
C VAL A 224 -1.11 0.23 -8.79
N THR A 225 -2.24 0.43 -8.12
CA THR A 225 -3.24 1.42 -8.57
C THR A 225 -2.62 2.82 -8.60
N ILE A 226 -1.87 3.18 -7.57
CA ILE A 226 -1.27 4.51 -7.47
C ILE A 226 -0.17 4.68 -8.52
N LEU A 227 0.66 3.66 -8.73
CA LEU A 227 1.66 3.67 -9.80
C LEU A 227 1.04 3.81 -11.19
N VAL A 228 0.01 3.03 -11.50
CA VAL A 228 -0.68 3.06 -12.82
C VAL A 228 -1.24 4.43 -13.14
N ASN A 229 -1.71 5.16 -12.12
CA ASN A 229 -2.24 6.50 -12.29
C ASN A 229 -1.16 7.58 -12.34
N LEU A 230 -0.01 7.35 -11.71
CA LEU A 230 1.09 8.30 -11.59
C LEU A 230 2.06 8.26 -12.78
N LEU A 231 2.25 7.06 -13.35
CA LEU A 231 3.25 6.79 -14.36
C LEU A 231 2.64 6.60 -15.76
N PRO A 232 3.38 6.91 -16.85
CA PRO A 232 2.93 6.63 -18.20
C PRO A 232 2.80 5.12 -18.44
N LYS A 233 1.86 4.72 -19.31
CA LYS A 233 1.57 3.31 -19.63
C LYS A 233 2.81 2.51 -20.10
N SER A 234 3.75 3.17 -20.76
CA SER A 234 5.03 2.59 -21.19
C SER A 234 5.90 2.07 -20.03
N MET A 235 5.62 2.47 -18.78
CA MET A 235 6.26 1.89 -17.60
C MET A 235 5.76 0.48 -17.28
N PHE A 236 4.57 0.09 -17.76
CA PHE A 236 3.92 -1.18 -17.41
C PHE A 236 3.90 -2.18 -18.56
N ASP A 237 3.87 -1.71 -19.79
CA ASP A 237 3.83 -2.56 -20.98
C ASP A 237 5.17 -2.54 -21.76
N ASN A 238 5.24 -3.29 -22.85
CA ASN A 238 6.43 -3.35 -23.70
C ASN A 238 6.48 -2.19 -24.72
N THR A 239 5.67 -1.14 -24.57
CA THR A 239 5.72 0.00 -25.49
C THR A 239 6.98 0.84 -25.25
N PRO A 240 7.63 1.33 -26.32
CA PRO A 240 8.77 2.22 -26.19
C PRO A 240 8.40 3.48 -25.41
N ILE A 241 9.32 3.96 -24.58
CA ILE A 241 9.16 5.21 -23.85
C ILE A 241 9.39 6.37 -24.83
N THR A 242 8.40 7.26 -24.96
CA THR A 242 8.49 8.45 -25.81
C THR A 242 9.24 9.58 -25.12
N ASP A 243 9.76 10.55 -25.88
CA ASP A 243 10.41 11.74 -25.31
C ASP A 243 9.50 12.54 -24.37
N ASP A 244 8.19 12.56 -24.66
CA ASP A 244 7.20 13.19 -23.78
C ASP A 244 7.08 12.44 -22.45
N HIS A 245 7.03 11.10 -22.48
CA HIS A 245 7.05 10.29 -21.26
C HIS A 245 8.33 10.51 -20.46
N MET A 246 9.50 10.56 -21.11
CA MET A 246 10.77 10.85 -20.45
C MET A 246 10.76 12.20 -19.74
N ARG A 247 10.33 13.27 -20.43
CA ARG A 247 10.22 14.61 -19.81
C ARG A 247 9.28 14.62 -18.62
N LYS A 248 8.13 13.92 -18.71
CA LYS A 248 7.19 13.78 -17.58
C LYS A 248 7.80 13.03 -16.40
N LEU A 249 8.50 11.93 -16.66
CA LEU A 249 9.18 11.13 -15.64
C LEU A 249 10.28 11.93 -14.93
N ILE A 250 11.08 12.71 -15.66
CA ILE A 250 12.12 13.59 -15.08
C ILE A 250 11.48 14.68 -14.21
N LYS A 251 10.42 15.33 -14.68
CA LYS A 251 9.69 16.33 -13.87
C LYS A 251 9.06 15.69 -12.63
N PHE A 252 8.65 14.43 -12.73
CA PHE A 252 8.07 13.70 -11.63
C PHE A 252 9.13 13.26 -10.60
N SER A 253 10.31 12.80 -11.03
CA SER A 253 11.41 12.44 -10.12
C SER A 253 11.90 13.63 -9.29
N GLN A 254 11.83 14.84 -9.84
CA GLN A 254 12.12 16.07 -9.10
C GLN A 254 11.10 16.36 -7.99
N GLN A 255 9.83 15.97 -8.17
CA GLN A 255 8.76 16.19 -7.18
C GLN A 255 8.74 15.10 -6.09
N ILE A 256 9.20 13.89 -6.42
CA ILE A 256 9.30 12.74 -5.51
C ILE A 256 10.72 12.15 -5.57
N PRO A 257 11.75 12.85 -5.05
CA PRO A 257 13.14 12.38 -5.06
C PRO A 257 13.36 11.00 -4.43
N ASN A 258 12.49 10.58 -3.50
CA ASN A 258 12.60 9.29 -2.83
C ASN A 258 11.78 8.16 -3.51
N PHE A 259 11.24 8.40 -4.72
CA PHE A 259 10.39 7.43 -5.42
C PHE A 259 11.08 6.06 -5.56
N LYS A 260 12.34 6.03 -5.99
CA LYS A 260 13.12 4.80 -6.19
C LYS A 260 13.21 3.98 -4.89
N GLN A 261 13.44 4.64 -3.76
CA GLN A 261 13.56 4.01 -2.45
C GLN A 261 12.23 3.41 -1.99
N VAL A 262 11.13 4.15 -2.13
CA VAL A 262 9.79 3.65 -1.78
C VAL A 262 9.42 2.42 -2.59
N ILE A 263 9.67 2.42 -3.90
CA ILE A 263 9.38 1.26 -4.76
C ILE A 263 10.31 0.09 -4.43
N LYS A 264 11.60 0.33 -4.13
CA LYS A 264 12.52 -0.71 -3.68
C LYS A 264 11.98 -1.42 -2.43
N GLN A 265 11.49 -0.66 -1.45
CA GLN A 265 10.96 -1.23 -0.22
C GLN A 265 9.64 -1.95 -0.44
N ALA A 266 8.73 -1.39 -1.25
CA ALA A 266 7.51 -2.08 -1.65
C ALA A 266 7.82 -3.41 -2.35
N LEU A 267 8.89 -3.47 -3.16
CA LEU A 267 9.34 -4.68 -3.83
C LEU A 267 9.89 -5.71 -2.83
N ILE A 268 10.69 -5.30 -1.86
CA ILE A 268 11.19 -6.17 -0.78
C ILE A 268 10.01 -6.76 -0.01
N LEU A 269 9.06 -5.91 0.42
CA LEU A 269 7.82 -6.34 1.08
C LEU A 269 7.00 -7.28 0.18
N GLY A 270 6.93 -7.02 -1.12
CA GLY A 270 6.25 -7.90 -2.07
C GLY A 270 6.96 -9.25 -2.25
N HIS A 271 8.28 -9.32 -2.14
CA HIS A 271 8.98 -10.60 -2.11
C HIS A 271 8.74 -11.36 -0.80
N MET A 272 8.72 -10.65 0.33
CA MET A 272 8.51 -11.27 1.63
C MET A 272 7.07 -11.75 1.86
N LEU A 273 6.08 -10.96 1.45
CA LEU A 273 4.68 -11.14 1.85
C LEU A 273 3.78 -11.67 0.72
N LEU A 274 4.14 -11.40 -0.53
CA LEU A 274 3.34 -11.71 -1.72
C LEU A 274 3.93 -12.85 -2.58
N SER A 275 4.99 -13.52 -2.12
CA SER A 275 5.58 -14.65 -2.85
C SER A 275 5.32 -15.95 -2.10
N ILE A 276 4.82 -16.97 -2.80
CA ILE A 276 4.64 -18.32 -2.26
C ILE A 276 5.62 -19.24 -2.97
N GLY A 277 6.67 -19.67 -2.26
CA GLY A 277 7.76 -20.44 -2.84
C GLY A 277 8.48 -19.65 -3.94
N SER A 278 8.54 -20.21 -5.15
CA SER A 278 9.14 -19.55 -6.33
C SER A 278 8.15 -18.70 -7.13
N ILE A 279 6.87 -18.67 -6.75
CA ILE A 279 5.82 -17.95 -7.48
C ILE A 279 5.70 -16.55 -6.90
N VAL A 280 6.10 -15.58 -7.71
CA VAL A 280 6.00 -14.15 -7.40
C VAL A 280 4.60 -13.66 -7.81
N SER A 281 3.92 -12.91 -6.93
CA SER A 281 2.60 -12.33 -7.28
C SER A 281 2.68 -11.38 -8.47
N ALA A 282 1.56 -11.18 -9.16
CA ALA A 282 1.48 -10.20 -10.23
C ALA A 282 1.80 -8.78 -9.74
N TYR A 283 1.38 -8.42 -8.51
CA TYR A 283 1.72 -7.13 -7.89
C TYR A 283 3.24 -6.93 -7.77
N THR A 284 3.94 -7.94 -7.25
CA THR A 284 5.40 -7.91 -7.09
C THR A 284 6.10 -7.82 -8.45
N THR A 285 5.60 -8.53 -9.47
CA THR A 285 6.12 -8.40 -10.85
C THR A 285 5.93 -7.00 -11.41
N VAL A 286 4.78 -6.35 -11.15
CA VAL A 286 4.54 -4.96 -11.57
C VAL A 286 5.53 -4.02 -10.88
N LEU A 287 5.70 -4.16 -9.56
CA LEU A 287 6.65 -3.36 -8.78
C LEU A 287 8.09 -3.52 -9.30
N GLN A 288 8.51 -4.76 -9.56
CA GLN A 288 9.83 -5.07 -10.13
C GLN A 288 10.01 -4.41 -11.50
N THR A 289 9.01 -4.52 -12.38
CA THR A 289 9.06 -3.92 -13.72
C THR A 289 9.22 -2.41 -13.66
N VAL A 290 8.41 -1.75 -12.82
CA VAL A 290 8.47 -0.29 -12.62
C VAL A 290 9.83 0.11 -12.03
N TYR A 291 10.31 -0.63 -11.02
CA TYR A 291 11.60 -0.35 -10.37
C TYR A 291 12.77 -0.43 -11.36
N CYS A 292 12.85 -1.51 -12.15
CA CYS A 292 13.91 -1.72 -13.13
C CYS A 292 13.88 -0.61 -14.19
N LYS A 293 12.72 -0.36 -14.82
CA LYS A 293 12.59 0.70 -15.84
C LYS A 293 12.91 2.07 -15.28
N TRP A 294 12.43 2.39 -14.08
CA TRP A 294 12.70 3.67 -13.44
C TRP A 294 14.20 3.88 -13.22
N SER A 295 14.89 2.86 -12.71
CA SER A 295 16.33 2.94 -12.45
C SER A 295 17.11 3.21 -13.74
N LEU A 296 16.80 2.50 -14.83
CA LEU A 296 17.48 2.69 -16.11
C LEU A 296 17.28 4.08 -16.69
N ILE A 297 16.05 4.58 -16.62
CA ILE A 297 15.69 5.91 -17.10
C ILE A 297 16.41 7.00 -16.29
N MET A 298 16.36 6.91 -14.96
CA MET A 298 16.86 7.97 -14.08
C MET A 298 18.37 7.96 -13.94
N ASP A 299 18.99 6.78 -13.97
CA ASP A 299 20.44 6.65 -13.90
C ASP A 299 21.11 6.96 -15.27
N GLN A 300 20.33 7.40 -16.27
CA GLN A 300 20.75 7.72 -17.65
C GLN A 300 21.55 6.61 -18.32
N ILE A 301 21.32 5.36 -17.91
CA ILE A 301 21.97 4.21 -18.51
C ILE A 301 21.34 4.03 -19.89
N THR A 302 22.01 4.54 -20.93
CA THR A 302 21.71 4.17 -22.31
C THR A 302 22.07 2.71 -22.50
N ILE A 303 21.07 1.84 -22.42
CA ILE A 303 21.24 0.44 -22.79
C ILE A 303 21.29 0.38 -24.31
N ASP A 304 22.48 0.19 -24.87
CA ASP A 304 22.62 -0.24 -26.25
C ASP A 304 22.26 -1.72 -26.35
N LEU A 305 21.04 -2.01 -26.82
CA LEU A 305 20.50 -3.37 -26.95
C LEU A 305 21.33 -4.28 -27.87
N ASN A 306 22.30 -3.74 -28.61
CA ASN A 306 23.18 -4.48 -29.52
C ASN A 306 24.59 -4.69 -28.96
N LYS A 307 24.91 -4.12 -27.80
CA LYS A 307 26.24 -4.24 -27.20
C LYS A 307 26.34 -5.57 -26.45
N LYS A 308 27.45 -6.29 -26.60
CA LYS A 308 27.76 -7.42 -25.70
C LYS A 308 28.08 -6.83 -24.33
N HIS A 309 27.41 -7.36 -23.32
CA HIS A 309 27.51 -6.91 -21.94
C HIS A 309 28.55 -7.73 -21.19
N ASP A 310 29.23 -7.09 -20.24
CA ASP A 310 30.14 -7.75 -19.31
C ASP A 310 29.30 -8.42 -18.19
N GLU A 311 29.90 -9.30 -17.37
CA GLU A 311 29.17 -10.18 -16.43
C GLU A 311 28.27 -9.41 -15.42
N GLU A 312 28.63 -8.19 -15.01
CA GLU A 312 27.81 -7.35 -14.11
C GLU A 312 26.58 -6.74 -14.80
N ASP A 313 26.67 -6.44 -16.10
CA ASP A 313 25.57 -5.93 -16.90
C ASP A 313 24.58 -7.05 -17.28
N GLU A 314 25.03 -8.31 -17.27
CA GLU A 314 24.23 -9.48 -17.63
C GLU A 314 23.14 -9.77 -16.59
N GLU A 315 23.34 -9.43 -15.31
CA GLU A 315 22.30 -9.47 -14.27
C GLU A 315 21.20 -8.43 -14.49
N ILE A 316 21.57 -7.18 -14.79
CA ILE A 316 20.62 -6.11 -15.11
C ILE A 316 19.82 -6.48 -16.36
N TRP A 317 20.47 -7.12 -17.34
CA TRP A 317 19.84 -7.62 -18.54
C TRP A 317 18.92 -8.81 -18.33
N GLN A 318 19.33 -9.79 -17.53
CA GLN A 318 18.46 -10.88 -17.10
C GLN A 318 17.23 -10.27 -16.40
N ALA A 319 17.41 -9.37 -15.44
CA ALA A 319 16.33 -8.70 -14.72
C ALA A 319 15.39 -7.92 -15.66
N LEU A 320 15.93 -7.22 -16.67
CA LEU A 320 15.15 -6.51 -17.68
C LEU A 320 14.39 -7.43 -18.63
N LYS A 321 15.01 -8.53 -19.04
CA LYS A 321 14.41 -9.53 -19.91
C LYS A 321 13.28 -10.26 -19.18
N TYR A 322 13.42 -10.50 -17.87
CA TYR A 322 12.34 -10.96 -17.00
C TYR A 322 11.29 -9.88 -16.72
N ALA A 323 11.68 -8.61 -16.64
CA ALA A 323 10.76 -7.47 -16.51
C ALA A 323 10.07 -7.06 -17.83
N SER A 324 10.47 -7.64 -18.97
CA SER A 324 9.97 -7.30 -20.31
C SER A 324 8.58 -7.90 -20.57
N GLY A 325 7.61 -7.40 -19.82
CA GLY A 325 6.19 -7.58 -20.06
C GLY A 325 5.53 -8.24 -18.87
N ILE A 326 4.75 -7.46 -18.12
CA ILE A 326 3.70 -8.02 -17.28
C ILE A 326 2.87 -8.94 -18.18
N SER A 327 2.95 -10.25 -17.94
CA SER A 327 2.22 -11.23 -18.76
C SER A 327 0.77 -10.78 -18.90
N LYS A 328 0.15 -10.97 -20.07
CA LYS A 328 -1.29 -10.69 -20.23
C LYS A 328 -2.13 -11.44 -19.20
N HIS A 329 -1.60 -12.54 -18.64
CA HIS A 329 -2.23 -13.27 -17.54
C HIS A 329 -2.12 -12.57 -16.17
N ALA A 330 -1.06 -11.79 -15.92
CA ALA A 330 -0.92 -11.00 -14.69
C ALA A 330 -1.98 -9.88 -14.62
N PHE A 331 -2.46 -9.36 -15.75
CA PHE A 331 -3.62 -8.45 -15.80
C PHE A 331 -5.00 -9.11 -15.60
N LYS A 332 -5.07 -10.43 -15.34
CA LYS A 332 -6.32 -11.05 -14.89
C LYS A 332 -6.66 -10.64 -13.45
N GLU A 333 -5.68 -10.27 -12.65
CA GLU A 333 -5.89 -9.75 -11.30
C GLU A 333 -6.47 -8.33 -11.35
N SER A 334 -7.38 -8.05 -10.44
CA SER A 334 -7.95 -6.71 -10.30
C SER A 334 -6.93 -5.84 -9.58
N PHE A 335 -6.12 -5.10 -10.33
CA PHE A 335 -5.25 -4.05 -9.79
C PHE A 335 -6.03 -2.81 -9.32
N ASN A 336 -7.29 -2.96 -8.95
CA ASN A 336 -8.14 -1.87 -8.48
C ASN A 336 -8.21 -1.93 -6.96
N PHE A 337 -7.49 -1.02 -6.31
CA PHE A 337 -7.41 -0.92 -4.86
C PHE A 337 -8.79 -0.87 -4.18
N LEU A 338 -9.71 -0.02 -4.64
CA LEU A 338 -11.04 0.09 -4.01
C LEU A 338 -11.84 -1.20 -4.12
N LYS A 339 -11.71 -1.91 -5.25
CA LYS A 339 -12.39 -3.17 -5.44
C LYS A 339 -11.82 -4.25 -4.51
N GLU A 340 -10.49 -4.35 -4.40
CA GLU A 340 -9.88 -5.31 -3.47
C GLU A 340 -10.20 -4.95 -2.01
N LEU A 341 -10.20 -3.66 -1.66
CA LEU A 341 -10.58 -3.20 -0.32
C LEU A 341 -12.04 -3.52 0.01
N ASP A 342 -12.96 -3.32 -0.94
CA ASP A 342 -14.38 -3.68 -0.78
C ASP A 342 -14.56 -5.20 -0.62
N LEU A 343 -13.87 -6.01 -1.42
CA LEU A 343 -13.88 -7.47 -1.27
C LEU A 343 -13.36 -7.89 0.11
N TYR A 344 -12.28 -7.27 0.57
CA TYR A 344 -11.72 -7.50 1.90
C TYR A 344 -12.72 -7.14 3.00
N THR A 345 -13.31 -5.94 2.96
CA THR A 345 -14.29 -5.50 3.97
C THR A 345 -15.57 -6.34 3.99
N LYS A 346 -15.97 -6.89 2.84
CA LYS A 346 -17.11 -7.83 2.77
C LYS A 346 -16.80 -9.19 3.41
N ALA A 347 -15.57 -9.68 3.25
CA ALA A 347 -15.13 -10.94 3.84
C ALA A 347 -14.84 -10.79 5.34
N TYR A 348 -14.25 -9.67 5.75
CA TYR A 348 -13.82 -9.37 7.11
C TYR A 348 -14.46 -8.04 7.55
N PRO A 349 -15.70 -8.07 8.07
CA PRO A 349 -16.37 -6.86 8.53
C PRO A 349 -15.65 -6.26 9.75
N GLY A 350 -15.64 -4.93 9.84
CA GLY A 350 -14.89 -4.20 10.87
C GLY A 350 -13.48 -3.82 10.43
N LEU A 351 -13.37 -3.18 9.26
CA LEU A 351 -12.10 -2.69 8.73
C LEU A 351 -11.54 -1.55 9.60
N GLY A 352 -10.35 -1.73 10.16
CA GLY A 352 -9.69 -0.78 11.03
C GLY A 352 -10.41 -0.62 12.37
N GLY A 353 -10.14 0.50 13.04
CA GLY A 353 -10.72 0.82 14.35
C GLY A 353 -9.65 1.01 15.43
N HIS A 354 -10.02 0.66 16.66
CA HIS A 354 -9.20 0.79 17.85
C HIS A 354 -9.49 -0.37 18.83
N SER A 355 -9.93 -1.52 18.32
CA SER A 355 -10.36 -2.64 19.16
C SER A 355 -9.19 -3.35 19.82
N HIS A 356 -8.00 -3.26 19.21
CA HIS A 356 -6.75 -3.81 19.72
C HIS A 356 -5.83 -2.76 20.36
N ASP A 357 -6.21 -1.48 20.30
CA ASP A 357 -5.53 -0.41 21.03
C ASP A 357 -5.89 -0.48 22.53
N ILE A 358 -5.01 -1.08 23.33
CA ILE A 358 -5.16 -1.27 24.78
C ILE A 358 -5.26 0.07 25.52
N SER A 359 -4.70 1.15 24.96
CA SER A 359 -4.85 2.49 25.55
C SER A 359 -6.32 2.95 25.55
N LYS A 360 -7.14 2.44 24.62
CA LYS A 360 -8.58 2.74 24.50
C LYS A 360 -9.46 1.78 25.28
N TRP A 361 -8.90 0.75 25.91
CA TRP A 361 -9.68 -0.20 26.69
C TRP A 361 -10.12 0.40 28.02
N SER A 362 -11.32 0.02 28.46
CA SER A 362 -11.78 0.37 29.81
C SER A 362 -10.87 -0.26 30.87
N LYS A 363 -10.78 0.38 32.04
CA LYS A 363 -10.02 -0.16 33.18
C LYS A 363 -10.46 -1.58 33.54
N THR A 364 -11.77 -1.82 33.58
CA THR A 364 -12.37 -3.14 33.85
C THR A 364 -11.90 -4.20 32.83
N ARG A 365 -11.85 -3.85 31.54
CA ARG A 365 -11.37 -4.78 30.51
C ARG A 365 -9.89 -5.09 30.71
N ARG A 366 -9.04 -4.08 30.94
CA ARG A 366 -7.60 -4.30 31.16
C ARG A 366 -7.32 -5.17 32.39
N SER A 367 -7.98 -4.89 33.51
CA SER A 367 -7.80 -5.65 34.75
C SER A 367 -8.12 -7.14 34.62
N ALA A 368 -8.98 -7.54 33.67
CA ALA A 368 -9.34 -8.95 33.45
C ALA A 368 -8.23 -9.80 32.82
N PHE A 369 -7.17 -9.16 32.29
CA PHE A 369 -6.04 -9.80 31.62
C PHE A 369 -4.70 -9.49 32.30
N LEU A 370 -4.68 -8.90 33.50
CA LEU A 370 -3.43 -8.68 34.22
C LEU A 370 -2.80 -10.01 34.64
N SER A 371 -1.48 -10.12 34.50
CA SER A 371 -0.71 -11.33 34.85
C SER A 371 -1.04 -11.83 36.27
N ASP A 372 -1.08 -10.92 37.25
CA ASP A 372 -1.39 -11.23 38.66
C ASP A 372 -2.79 -11.84 38.89
N SER A 373 -3.73 -11.64 37.95
CA SER A 373 -5.08 -12.18 38.06
C SER A 373 -5.22 -13.63 37.58
N MET A 374 -4.19 -14.16 36.92
CA MET A 374 -4.21 -15.50 36.29
C MET A 374 -3.63 -16.60 37.18
N ASP A 375 -2.83 -16.25 38.20
CA ASP A 375 -2.15 -17.23 39.06
C ASP A 375 -3.12 -18.08 39.91
N ASP A 376 -4.33 -17.59 40.15
CA ASP A 376 -5.33 -18.24 41.01
C ASP A 376 -6.48 -18.92 40.24
N GLU A 377 -6.53 -18.81 38.90
CA GLU A 377 -7.65 -19.34 38.12
C GLU A 377 -7.41 -20.75 37.52
N PRO A 378 -8.40 -21.66 37.60
CA PRO A 378 -8.31 -22.94 36.93
C PRO A 378 -8.27 -22.72 35.40
N VAL A 379 -7.30 -23.34 34.73
CA VAL A 379 -6.96 -23.23 33.29
C VAL A 379 -8.16 -23.16 32.30
N GLY A 380 -9.34 -23.65 32.70
CA GLY A 380 -10.56 -23.59 31.90
C GLY A 380 -11.30 -22.24 31.85
N SER A 381 -11.17 -21.35 32.84
CA SER A 381 -11.92 -20.07 32.88
C SER A 381 -11.34 -19.00 31.96
N PHE A 382 -10.03 -19.03 31.69
CA PHE A 382 -9.33 -18.10 30.81
C PHE A 382 -9.94 -18.03 29.41
N TRP A 383 -10.20 -19.20 28.81
CA TRP A 383 -10.73 -19.32 27.44
C TRP A 383 -12.14 -18.73 27.26
N SER A 384 -12.87 -18.48 28.35
CA SER A 384 -14.22 -17.91 28.28
C SER A 384 -14.23 -16.37 28.26
N ARG A 385 -13.07 -15.71 28.41
CA ARG A 385 -12.94 -14.24 28.46
C ARG A 385 -12.51 -13.61 27.13
N LEU A 386 -11.91 -14.39 26.23
CA LEU A 386 -11.61 -14.03 24.84
C LEU A 386 -12.89 -14.08 24.00
#